data_AF-A0A0N4X924-F1
#
_entry.id   AF-A0A0N4X924-F1
#
_cell.length_a   1.000
_cell.length_b   1.000
_cell.length_c   1.000
_cell.angle_alpha   90.00
_cell.angle_beta   90.00
_cell.angle_gamma   90.00
#
_symmetry.space_group_name_H-M   'P 1'
#
loop_
_entity.id
_entity.type
_entity.pdbx_description
1 polymer ?
#
loop_
_entity_poly.entity_id
_entity_poly.type
_entity_poly.pdbx_seq_one_letter_code
_entity_poly.pdbx_strand_id
1 'polypeptide(L)'
;LKELVPQTASAMGCKTTNAAILFRACDYMHQLTSEVKANEKDIQQLNAQISALEMIACQYEAMAAEAPSTTTTSLQTRMLQILLDDCFSSFVEQVDFSSYATITRTLLTWVERIASHSDRFKKTAGVMVTLPFTQR
;
A
#
# COMPACT_ATOMS: atom_id res chain seq x y z
N LEU A 1 46.14 0.10 -26.53
CA LEU A 1 46.62 -0.48 -25.24
C LEU A 1 46.76 0.57 -24.16
N LYS A 2 47.67 1.54 -24.26
CA LYS A 2 47.87 2.59 -23.23
C LYS A 2 46.62 3.43 -22.92
N GLU A 3 45.74 3.64 -23.89
CA GLU A 3 44.48 4.40 -23.70
C GLU A 3 43.29 3.55 -23.24
N LEU A 4 43.42 2.22 -23.26
CA LEU A 4 42.35 1.29 -22.86
C LEU A 4 42.49 0.84 -21.40
N VAL A 5 43.65 1.12 -20.78
CA VAL A 5 43.94 0.81 -19.38
C VAL A 5 43.76 2.09 -18.55
N PRO A 6 43.01 2.07 -17.43
CA PRO A 6 42.75 3.26 -16.63
C PRO A 6 44.03 4.01 -16.23
N GLN A 7 44.05 5.33 -16.45
CA GLN A 7 45.23 6.17 -16.18
C GLN A 7 45.48 6.42 -14.69
N THR A 8 44.48 6.12 -13.84
CA THR A 8 44.47 6.35 -12.39
C THR A 8 45.51 5.56 -11.60
N ALA A 9 46.19 4.58 -12.22
CA ALA A 9 47.28 3.81 -11.61
C ALA A 9 48.69 4.39 -11.88
N SER A 10 48.81 5.66 -12.29
CA SER A 10 50.12 6.31 -12.52
C SER A 10 50.49 7.22 -11.37
N ALA A 11 51.60 6.91 -10.68
CA ALA A 11 52.33 7.91 -9.92
C ALA A 11 52.69 9.05 -10.89
N MET A 12 52.04 10.21 -10.72
CA MET A 12 52.29 11.42 -11.50
C MET A 12 53.79 11.71 -11.49
N GLY A 13 54.44 11.61 -12.65
CA GLY A 13 55.82 12.10 -12.84
C GLY A 13 56.87 11.09 -13.33
N CYS A 14 56.59 9.79 -13.48
CA CYS A 14 57.58 8.82 -13.98
C CYS A 14 57.27 8.31 -15.40
N LYS A 15 58.27 8.26 -16.29
CA LYS A 15 58.13 7.79 -17.68
C LYS A 15 57.57 6.36 -17.71
N THR A 16 56.36 6.17 -18.22
CA THR A 16 55.75 4.83 -18.34
C THR A 16 56.51 4.00 -19.38
N THR A 17 57.12 2.89 -18.95
CA THR A 17 57.82 1.96 -19.85
C THR A 17 56.84 1.00 -20.52
N ASN A 18 57.22 0.41 -21.65
CA ASN A 18 56.39 -0.58 -22.35
C ASN A 18 56.07 -1.80 -21.46
N ALA A 19 57.02 -2.25 -20.64
CA ALA A 19 56.80 -3.33 -19.67
C ALA A 19 55.75 -2.95 -18.61
N ALA A 20 55.77 -1.72 -18.11
CA ALA A 20 54.77 -1.24 -17.16
C ALA A 20 53.37 -1.15 -17.77
N ILE A 21 53.25 -0.80 -19.06
CA ILE A 21 51.97 -0.79 -19.78
C ILE A 21 51.42 -2.21 -19.91
N LEU A 22 52.28 -3.18 -20.25
CA LEU A 22 51.87 -4.59 -20.41
C LEU A 22 51.44 -5.22 -19.09
N PHE A 23 52.16 -4.98 -17.99
CA PHE A 23 51.80 -5.50 -16.67
C PHE A 23 50.43 -4.97 -16.23
N ARG A 24 50.19 -3.67 -16.36
CA ARG A 24 48.89 -3.06 -16.04
C ARG A 24 47.76 -3.55 -16.92
N ALA A 25 48.03 -3.79 -18.21
CA ALA A 25 47.03 -4.37 -19.11
C ALA A 25 46.64 -5.79 -18.66
N CYS A 26 47.61 -6.59 -18.20
CA CYS A 26 47.36 -7.92 -17.65
C CYS A 26 46.52 -7.87 -16.36
N ASP A 27 46.88 -6.98 -15.43
CA ASP A 27 46.14 -6.79 -14.17
C ASP A 27 44.71 -6.32 -14.44
N TYR A 28 44.55 -5.34 -15.33
CA TYR A 28 43.24 -4.80 -15.69
C TYR A 28 42.36 -5.86 -16.38
N MET A 29 42.94 -6.69 -17.25
CA MET A 29 42.22 -7.83 -17.84
C MET A 29 41.77 -8.85 -16.79
N HIS A 30 42.59 -9.14 -15.79
CA HIS A 30 42.20 -10.03 -14.69
C HIS A 30 41.07 -9.42 -13.86
N GLN A 31 41.16 -8.13 -13.54
CA GLN A 31 40.11 -7.40 -12.83
C GLN A 31 38.79 -7.43 -13.62
N LEU A 32 38.81 -7.05 -14.90
CA LEU A 32 37.64 -7.11 -15.79
C LEU A 32 37.04 -8.52 -15.84
N THR A 33 37.87 -9.55 -15.93
CA THR A 33 37.40 -10.94 -15.94
C THR A 33 36.70 -11.31 -14.63
N SER A 34 37.21 -10.83 -13.50
CA SER A 34 36.58 -11.02 -12.20
C SER A 34 35.26 -10.26 -12.09
N GLU A 35 35.21 -9.01 -12.55
CA GLU A 35 34.00 -8.18 -12.55
C GLU A 35 32.92 -8.75 -13.45
N VAL A 36 33.26 -9.23 -14.65
CA VAL A 36 32.31 -9.92 -15.55
C VAL A 36 31.71 -11.15 -14.87
N LYS A 37 32.53 -11.96 -14.17
CA LYS A 37 32.03 -13.12 -13.43
C LYS A 37 31.15 -12.74 -12.24
N ALA A 38 31.42 -11.62 -11.57
CA ALA A 38 30.59 -11.12 -10.48
C ALA A 38 29.25 -10.62 -11.03
N ASN A 39 29.27 -9.78 -12.05
CA ASN A 39 28.07 -9.24 -12.69
C ASN A 39 27.18 -10.35 -13.26
N GLU A 40 27.75 -11.41 -13.85
CA GLU A 40 26.99 -12.55 -14.34
C GLU A 40 26.23 -13.27 -13.22
N LYS A 41 26.83 -13.41 -12.04
CA LYS A 41 26.15 -13.98 -10.86
C LYS A 41 25.03 -13.06 -10.36
N ASP A 42 25.27 -11.76 -10.32
CA ASP A 42 24.27 -10.78 -9.90
C ASP A 42 23.07 -10.76 -10.85
N ILE A 43 23.32 -10.83 -12.17
CA ILE A 43 22.28 -10.97 -13.19
C ILE A 43 21.45 -12.24 -12.98
N GLN A 44 22.10 -13.38 -12.73
CA GLN A 44 21.41 -14.64 -12.46
C GLN A 44 20.53 -14.55 -11.20
N GLN A 45 21.03 -13.91 -10.14
CA GLN A 45 20.27 -13.70 -8.91
C GLN A 45 19.07 -12.77 -9.14
N LEU A 46 19.25 -11.66 -9.85
CA LEU A 46 18.17 -10.73 -10.17
C LEU A 46 17.09 -11.38 -11.03
N ASN A 47 17.48 -12.17 -12.02
CA ASN A 47 16.52 -12.93 -12.85
C ASN A 47 15.71 -13.93 -12.01
N ALA A 48 16.33 -14.60 -11.04
CA ALA A 48 15.61 -15.49 -10.13
C ALA A 48 14.60 -14.73 -9.26
N GLN A 49 14.96 -13.53 -8.79
CA GLN A 49 14.05 -12.67 -8.02
C GLN A 49 12.87 -12.18 -8.87
N ILE A 50 13.11 -11.77 -10.11
CA ILE A 50 12.05 -11.36 -11.05
C ILE A 50 11.07 -12.51 -11.25
N SER A 51 11.57 -13.71 -11.56
CA SER A 51 10.72 -14.89 -11.75
C SER A 51 9.90 -15.23 -10.50
N ALA A 52 10.48 -15.10 -9.30
CA ALA A 52 9.75 -15.30 -8.06
C ALA A 52 8.63 -14.27 -7.86
N LEU A 53 8.90 -13.00 -8.16
CA LEU A 53 7.90 -11.92 -8.09
C LEU A 53 6.78 -12.10 -9.10
N GLU A 54 7.09 -12.53 -10.33
CA GLU A 54 6.10 -12.85 -11.36
C GLU A 54 5.19 -13.99 -10.91
N MET A 55 5.75 -15.07 -10.34
CA MET A 55 4.93 -16.15 -9.78
C MET A 55 4.01 -15.65 -8.67
N ILE A 56 4.51 -14.81 -7.75
CA ILE A 56 3.71 -14.23 -6.67
C ILE A 56 2.57 -13.37 -7.26
N ALA A 57 2.87 -12.51 -8.23
CA ALA A 57 1.87 -11.67 -8.91
C ALA A 57 0.77 -12.52 -9.55
N CYS A 58 1.14 -13.57 -10.31
CA CYS A 58 0.18 -14.48 -10.91
C CYS A 58 -0.70 -15.20 -9.86
N GLN A 59 -0.13 -15.56 -8.70
CA GLN A 59 -0.92 -16.16 -7.61
C GLN A 59 -1.91 -15.15 -7.01
N TYR A 60 -1.52 -13.89 -6.83
CA TYR A 60 -2.44 -12.84 -6.36
C TYR A 60 -3.55 -12.56 -7.38
N GLU A 61 -3.24 -12.54 -8.66
CA GLU A 61 -4.25 -12.40 -9.72
C GLU A 61 -5.23 -13.58 -9.73
N ALA A 62 -4.72 -14.81 -9.61
CA ALA A 62 -5.57 -16.01 -9.50
C ALA A 62 -6.44 -15.96 -8.23
N MET A 63 -5.88 -15.58 -7.08
CA MET A 63 -6.64 -15.40 -5.84
C MET A 63 -7.71 -14.30 -5.94
N ALA A 64 -7.44 -13.22 -6.67
CA ALA A 64 -8.41 -12.17 -6.92
C ALA A 64 -9.52 -12.61 -7.88
N ALA A 65 -9.22 -13.49 -8.84
CA ALA A 65 -10.20 -14.08 -9.75
C ALA A 65 -11.06 -15.17 -9.08
N GLU A 66 -10.46 -15.97 -8.20
CA GLU A 66 -11.12 -17.03 -7.41
C GLU A 66 -11.79 -16.50 -6.14
N ALA A 67 -11.46 -15.29 -5.70
CA ALA A 67 -12.25 -14.60 -4.71
C ALA A 67 -13.68 -14.56 -5.25
N PRO A 68 -14.67 -15.10 -4.53
CA PRO A 68 -16.05 -15.02 -4.98
C PRO A 68 -16.31 -13.54 -5.17
N SER A 69 -16.48 -13.12 -6.43
CA SER A 69 -16.99 -11.79 -6.72
C SER A 69 -18.18 -11.65 -5.80
N THR A 70 -18.08 -10.76 -4.82
CA THR A 70 -19.16 -10.54 -3.87
C THR A 70 -20.21 -9.67 -4.59
N THR A 71 -20.58 -10.13 -5.78
CA THR A 71 -21.58 -9.63 -6.71
C THR A 71 -22.59 -10.75 -7.01
N THR A 72 -22.64 -11.76 -6.15
CA THR A 72 -23.89 -12.44 -5.82
C THR A 72 -24.28 -12.09 -4.39
N THR A 73 -24.27 -10.78 -4.05
CA THR A 73 -25.25 -10.31 -3.09
C THR A 73 -26.58 -10.83 -3.61
N SER A 74 -27.22 -11.77 -2.89
CA SER A 74 -28.57 -12.18 -3.22
C SER A 74 -29.40 -10.90 -3.43
N LEU A 75 -30.45 -10.94 -4.26
CA LEU A 75 -31.31 -9.76 -4.48
C LEU A 75 -31.67 -9.07 -3.14
N GLN A 76 -31.86 -9.86 -2.08
CA GLN A 76 -32.07 -9.41 -0.71
C GLN A 76 -30.91 -8.58 -0.14
N THR A 77 -29.66 -9.02 -0.29
CA THR A 77 -28.48 -8.26 0.17
C THR A 77 -28.28 -6.98 -0.64
N ARG A 78 -28.56 -6.98 -1.95
CA ARG A 78 -28.53 -5.77 -2.79
C ARG A 78 -29.60 -4.76 -2.37
N MET A 79 -30.82 -5.22 -2.09
CA MET A 79 -31.91 -4.39 -1.57
C MET A 79 -31.59 -3.82 -0.19
N LEU A 80 -30.97 -4.62 0.69
CA LEU A 80 -30.54 -4.16 2.01
C LEU A 80 -29.44 -3.10 1.91
N GLN A 81 -28.47 -3.29 1.02
CA GLN A 81 -27.41 -2.30 0.77
C GLN A 81 -28.00 -0.96 0.34
N ILE A 82 -28.90 -0.95 -0.65
CA ILE A 82 -29.57 0.27 -1.13
C ILE A 82 -30.32 0.96 0.01
N LEU A 83 -31.06 0.20 0.83
CA LEU A 83 -31.79 0.75 1.97
C LEU A 83 -30.86 1.38 3.01
N LEU A 84 -29.72 0.75 3.31
CA LEU A 84 -28.73 1.28 4.24
C LEU A 84 -28.04 2.54 3.69
N ASP A 85 -27.74 2.57 2.39
CA ASP A 85 -27.14 3.73 1.71
C ASP A 85 -28.11 4.92 1.69
N ASP A 86 -29.41 4.70 1.47
CA ASP A 86 -30.45 5.73 1.54
C ASP A 86 -30.62 6.26 2.98
N CYS A 87 -30.61 5.35 3.96
CA CYS A 87 -30.67 5.70 5.38
C CYS A 87 -29.46 6.53 5.82
N PHE A 88 -28.27 6.17 5.35
CA PHE A 88 -27.04 6.90 5.65
C PHE A 88 -27.01 8.27 4.96
N SER A 89 -27.45 8.37 3.70
CA SER A 89 -27.52 9.65 2.99
C SER A 89 -28.44 10.64 3.70
N SER A 90 -29.62 10.17 4.14
CA SER A 90 -30.56 10.95 4.94
C SER A 90 -30.00 11.38 6.31
N PHE A 91 -29.16 10.53 6.93
CA PHE A 91 -28.48 10.84 8.17
C PHE A 91 -27.37 11.89 7.99
N VAL A 92 -26.53 11.75 6.96
CA VAL A 92 -25.39 12.64 6.71
C VAL A 92 -25.83 14.07 6.39
N GLU A 93 -26.92 14.25 5.65
CA GLU A 93 -27.47 15.60 5.40
C GLU A 93 -28.03 16.27 6.66
N GLN A 94 -28.44 15.47 7.65
CA GLN A 94 -29.11 15.97 8.86
C GLN A 94 -28.17 16.08 10.07
N VAL A 95 -26.96 15.53 10.02
CA VAL A 95 -25.99 15.55 11.12
C VAL A 95 -24.76 16.36 10.75
N ASP A 96 -24.55 17.47 11.46
CA ASP A 96 -23.37 18.31 11.27
C ASP A 96 -22.24 17.87 12.20
N PHE A 97 -21.07 17.59 11.60
CA PHE A 97 -19.85 17.13 12.27
C PHE A 97 -18.87 18.26 12.65
N SER A 98 -19.26 19.53 12.47
CA SER A 98 -18.41 20.70 12.73
C SER A 98 -17.92 20.84 14.17
N SER A 99 -18.71 20.41 15.16
CA SER A 99 -18.33 20.42 16.58
C SER A 99 -19.12 19.40 17.39
N TYR A 100 -18.57 18.94 18.52
CA TYR A 100 -19.26 18.00 19.41
C TYR A 100 -20.63 18.49 19.87
N ALA A 101 -20.77 19.79 20.13
CA ALA A 101 -22.04 20.41 20.52
C ALA A 101 -23.05 20.44 19.36
N THR A 102 -22.58 20.54 18.12
CA THR A 102 -23.46 20.49 16.94
C THR A 102 -23.87 19.06 16.64
N ILE A 103 -22.92 18.11 16.67
CA ILE A 103 -23.16 16.67 16.49
C ILE A 103 -24.23 16.19 17.46
N THR A 104 -24.06 16.46 18.75
CA THR A 104 -25.02 16.02 19.78
C THR A 104 -26.41 16.60 19.55
N ARG A 105 -26.52 17.87 19.14
CA ARG A 105 -27.80 18.52 18.84
C ARG A 105 -28.47 17.93 17.60
N THR A 106 -27.75 17.84 16.49
CA THR A 106 -28.31 17.37 15.21
C THR A 106 -28.64 15.88 15.24
N LEU A 107 -27.83 15.09 15.94
CA LEU A 107 -28.07 13.67 16.14
C LEU A 107 -29.29 13.44 17.05
N LEU A 108 -29.48 14.22 18.12
CA LEU A 108 -30.69 14.14 18.95
C LEU A 108 -31.95 14.46 18.14
N THR A 109 -31.92 15.53 17.34
CA THR A 109 -33.06 15.94 16.52
C THR A 109 -33.41 14.89 15.45
N TRP A 110 -32.40 14.28 14.82
CA TRP A 110 -32.61 13.19 13.87
C TRP A 110 -33.21 11.94 14.56
N VAL A 111 -32.64 11.57 15.71
CA VAL A 111 -33.13 10.49 16.58
C VAL A 111 -34.58 10.72 16.99
N GLU A 112 -34.95 11.94 17.42
CA GLU A 112 -36.32 12.30 17.82
C GLU A 112 -37.30 12.27 16.64
N ARG A 113 -36.85 12.65 15.44
CA ARG A 113 -37.67 12.59 14.23
C ARG A 113 -38.04 11.15 13.89
N ILE A 114 -37.10 10.22 14.00
CA ILE A 114 -37.34 8.78 13.82
C ILE A 114 -38.16 8.21 14.99
N ALA A 115 -37.87 8.66 16.21
CA ALA A 115 -38.58 8.28 17.43
C ALA A 115 -40.07 8.64 17.40
N SER A 116 -40.42 9.75 16.74
CA SER A 116 -41.79 10.25 16.71
C SER A 116 -42.80 9.21 16.18
N HIS A 117 -42.32 8.25 15.38
CA HIS A 117 -43.12 7.17 14.78
C HIS A 117 -43.00 5.83 15.54
N SER A 118 -42.23 5.75 16.63
CA SER A 118 -42.02 4.52 17.41
C SER A 118 -41.95 4.80 18.91
N ASP A 119 -43.05 4.51 19.62
CA ASP A 119 -43.15 4.71 21.07
C ASP A 119 -42.15 3.86 21.88
N ARG A 120 -41.71 2.73 21.33
CA ARG A 120 -40.65 1.91 21.94
C ARG A 120 -39.30 2.63 21.93
N PHE A 121 -39.00 3.37 20.87
CA PHE A 121 -37.73 4.07 20.73
C PHE A 121 -37.66 5.30 21.64
N LYS A 122 -38.76 6.05 21.81
CA LYS A 122 -38.84 7.15 22.79
C LYS A 122 -38.49 6.68 24.22
N LYS A 123 -38.95 5.48 24.59
CA LYS A 123 -38.64 4.87 25.90
C LYS A 123 -37.15 4.55 26.04
N THR A 124 -36.52 3.97 25.02
CA THR A 124 -35.09 3.65 25.04
C THR A 124 -34.21 4.90 25.02
N ALA A 125 -34.54 5.90 24.20
CA ALA A 125 -33.82 7.17 24.13
C ALA A 125 -33.87 7.93 25.47
N GLY A 126 -35.04 7.97 26.13
CA GLY A 126 -35.17 8.55 27.48
C GLY A 126 -34.31 7.84 28.53
N VAL A 127 -34.14 6.53 28.42
CA VAL A 127 -33.22 5.76 29.29
C VAL A 127 -31.76 6.09 28.97
N MET A 128 -31.38 6.22 27.69
CA MET A 128 -29.99 6.53 27.31
C MET A 128 -29.55 7.93 27.75
N VAL A 129 -30.44 8.93 27.72
CA VAL A 129 -30.16 10.30 28.20
C VAL A 129 -30.00 10.36 29.73
N THR A 130 -30.54 9.39 30.47
CA THR A 130 -30.53 9.35 31.93
C THR A 130 -29.49 8.39 32.52
N LEU A 131 -28.74 7.66 31.68
CA LEU A 131 -27.64 6.83 32.14
C LEU A 131 -26.48 7.72 32.62
N PRO A 132 -25.97 7.53 33.85
CA PRO A 132 -24.82 8.27 34.32
C PRO A 132 -23.61 7.91 33.45
N PHE A 133 -22.94 8.93 32.93
CA PHE A 133 -21.66 8.80 32.25
C PHE A 133 -20.60 8.37 33.28
N THR A 134 -20.55 7.09 33.63
CA THR A 134 -19.42 6.53 34.35
C THR A 134 -18.26 6.44 33.38
N GLN A 135 -17.47 7.50 33.36
CA GLN A 135 -16.09 7.54 32.90
C GLN A 135 -15.32 6.42 33.59
N ARG A 136 -14.83 5.46 32.81
CA ARG A 136 -13.71 4.59 33.17
C ARG A 136 -12.70 4.64 32.04
#